data_AF-A0A968Y2V8-F1
#
_entry.id   AF-A0A968Y2V8-F1
#
_cell.length_a   1.000
_cell.length_b   1.000
_cell.length_c   1.000
_cell.angle_alpha   90.00
_cell.angle_beta   90.00
_cell.angle_gamma   90.00
#
_symmetry.space_group_name_H-M   'P 1'
#
loop_
_entity.id
_entity.type
_entity.pdbx_description
1 polymer ?
#
loop_
_entity_poly.entity_id
_entity_poly.type
_entity_poly.pdbx_seq_one_letter_code
_entity_poly.pdbx_strand_id
1 'polypeptide(L)'
;MKILKIQTLRGPNYWSVRRHKLVVMRLDLEDLADKTTSQIQGFYEGLTAVLPSLVDHHCSPGCQGGFLQRVREGTMMGHVIEHVALELQQMAGMPVGFGRTRETSDRGTYQVVIEYQNEQAGRYAARAGVRLCQSIASTGNLLTLPDVRSS
;
A
#
# COMPACT_ATOMS: atom_id res chain seq x y z
N MET A 1 0.02 3.20 12.35
CA MET A 1 -0.52 1.98 11.70
C MET A 1 0.16 0.74 12.24
N LYS A 2 -0.60 -0.35 12.46
CA LYS A 2 -0.11 -1.60 13.04
C LYS A 2 -0.55 -2.82 12.24
N ILE A 3 0.41 -3.67 11.88
CA ILE A 3 0.13 -4.94 11.21
C ILE A 3 -0.31 -5.96 12.26
N LEU A 4 -1.59 -6.33 12.24
CA LEU A 4 -2.16 -7.31 13.16
C LEU A 4 -1.86 -8.75 12.73
N LYS A 5 -1.90 -9.02 11.41
CA LYS A 5 -1.66 -10.37 10.87
C LYS A 5 -1.21 -10.29 9.41
N ILE A 6 -0.32 -11.20 8.99
CA ILE A 6 -0.02 -11.45 7.57
C ILE A 6 -0.14 -12.95 7.30
N GLN A 7 -1.06 -13.30 6.41
CA GLN A 7 -1.31 -14.67 5.96
C GLN A 7 -1.03 -14.78 4.45
N THR A 8 -0.53 -15.94 4.03
CA THR A 8 -0.32 -16.27 2.62
C THR A 8 -1.30 -17.35 2.17
N LEU A 9 -1.93 -17.11 1.03
CA LEU A 9 -2.85 -18.01 0.36
C LEU A 9 -2.14 -18.58 -0.87
N ARG A 10 -2.24 -19.90 -1.07
CA ARG A 10 -1.53 -20.65 -2.11
C ARG A 10 -2.46 -21.40 -3.08
N GLY A 11 -3.76 -21.18 -2.97
CA GLY A 11 -4.81 -21.94 -3.67
C GLY A 11 -6.11 -21.16 -3.79
N PRO A 12 -7.22 -21.84 -4.16
CA PRO A 12 -8.54 -21.25 -4.22
C PRO A 12 -8.88 -20.50 -2.92
N ASN A 13 -9.47 -19.32 -3.06
CA ASN A 13 -9.72 -18.44 -1.92
C ASN A 13 -10.92 -17.52 -2.15
N TYR A 14 -11.35 -16.87 -1.06
CA TYR A 14 -12.48 -15.96 -1.03
C TYR A 14 -12.28 -14.67 -1.86
N TRP A 15 -11.05 -14.20 -2.02
CA TRP A 15 -10.77 -12.87 -2.60
C TRP A 15 -10.85 -12.85 -4.12
N SER A 16 -10.50 -13.95 -4.76
CA SER A 16 -10.54 -14.11 -6.20
C SER A 16 -10.67 -15.58 -6.59
N VAL A 17 -11.58 -15.84 -7.52
CA VAL A 17 -11.74 -17.17 -8.12
C VAL A 17 -10.57 -17.51 -9.06
N ARG A 18 -9.84 -16.51 -9.57
CA ARG A 18 -8.78 -16.70 -10.57
C ARG A 18 -7.36 -16.55 -10.00
N ARG A 19 -7.19 -15.86 -8.86
CA ARG A 19 -5.86 -15.55 -8.29
C ARG A 19 -5.63 -16.37 -7.04
N HIS A 20 -4.68 -17.30 -7.08
CA HIS A 20 -4.44 -18.26 -6.00
C HIS A 20 -3.29 -17.88 -5.05
N LYS A 21 -2.38 -17.01 -5.50
CA LYS A 21 -1.19 -16.58 -4.75
C LYS A 21 -1.39 -15.17 -4.22
N LEU A 22 -1.93 -15.08 -3.00
CA LEU A 22 -2.26 -13.80 -2.37
C LEU A 22 -1.65 -13.67 -0.97
N VAL A 23 -1.15 -12.49 -0.63
CA VAL A 23 -0.87 -12.08 0.74
C VAL A 23 -2.09 -11.33 1.26
N VAL A 24 -2.61 -11.74 2.41
CA VAL A 24 -3.67 -11.05 3.13
C VAL A 24 -3.09 -10.46 4.40
N MET A 25 -3.06 -9.13 4.46
CA MET A 25 -2.60 -8.37 5.61
C MET A 25 -3.79 -7.76 6.33
N ARG A 26 -3.94 -8.07 7.62
CA ARG A 26 -4.84 -7.35 8.51
C ARG A 26 -4.09 -6.17 9.11
N LEU A 27 -4.53 -4.96 8.80
CA LEU A 27 -3.86 -3.72 9.12
C LEU A 27 -4.81 -2.83 9.92
N ASP A 28 -4.39 -2.44 11.11
CA ASP A 28 -5.03 -1.38 11.89
C ASP A 28 -4.43 -0.03 11.46
N LEU A 29 -5.29 0.88 10.98
CA LEU A 29 -4.85 2.21 10.57
C LEU A 29 -4.63 3.16 11.76
N GLU A 30 -5.08 2.79 12.96
CA GLU A 30 -5.01 3.61 14.17
C GLU A 30 -5.56 5.03 13.88
N ASP A 31 -4.83 6.10 14.22
CA ASP A 31 -5.27 7.50 14.04
C ASP A 31 -5.51 7.92 12.57
N LEU A 32 -5.05 7.10 11.61
CA LEU A 32 -5.30 7.34 10.18
C LEU A 32 -6.60 6.70 9.68
N ALA A 33 -7.33 5.96 10.52
CA ALA A 33 -8.60 5.34 10.15
C ALA A 33 -9.66 6.37 9.73
N ASP A 34 -9.68 7.54 10.37
CA ASP A 34 -10.65 8.61 10.10
C ASP A 34 -10.07 9.72 9.18
N LYS A 35 -8.92 9.48 8.54
CA LYS A 35 -8.26 10.43 7.64
C LYS A 35 -8.09 9.85 6.24
N THR A 36 -8.46 10.62 5.24
CA THR A 36 -8.10 10.35 3.84
C THR A 36 -6.71 10.91 3.51
N THR A 37 -6.11 10.42 2.43
CA THR A 37 -4.82 10.94 1.95
C THR A 37 -4.79 12.45 1.67
N SER A 38 -5.92 13.04 1.27
CA SER A 38 -6.01 14.49 1.01
C SER A 38 -5.99 15.33 2.28
N GLN A 39 -6.25 14.73 3.45
CA GLN A 39 -6.14 15.37 4.76
C GLN A 39 -4.74 15.24 5.37
N ILE A 40 -3.84 14.49 4.72
CA ILE A 40 -2.45 14.31 5.17
C ILE A 40 -1.56 15.25 4.34
N GLN A 41 -1.09 16.31 4.98
CA GLN A 41 -0.27 17.33 4.33
C GLN A 41 1.03 16.73 3.76
N GLY A 42 1.34 17.03 2.49
CA GLY A 42 2.56 16.59 1.81
C GLY A 42 2.56 15.10 1.40
N PHE A 43 1.49 14.35 1.67
CA PHE A 43 1.48 12.91 1.41
C PHE A 43 1.58 12.59 -0.07
N TYR A 44 0.82 13.32 -0.91
CA TYR A 44 0.85 13.13 -2.36
C TYR A 44 2.26 13.37 -2.90
N GLU A 45 2.86 14.51 -2.54
CA GLU A 45 4.19 14.92 -2.99
C GLU A 45 5.24 13.92 -2.55
N GLY A 46 5.24 13.54 -1.26
CA GLY A 46 6.16 12.56 -0.70
C GLY A 46 6.02 11.18 -1.36
N LEU A 47 4.80 10.72 -1.64
CA LEU A 47 4.58 9.44 -2.34
C LEU A 47 5.12 9.48 -3.77
N THR A 48 4.82 10.55 -4.52
CA THR A 48 5.31 10.69 -5.90
C THR A 48 6.82 10.89 -5.99
N ALA A 49 7.45 11.49 -4.98
CA ALA A 49 8.90 11.65 -4.93
C ALA A 49 9.62 10.32 -4.67
N VAL A 50 9.06 9.47 -3.80
CA VAL A 50 9.69 8.18 -3.44
C VAL A 50 9.41 7.09 -4.48
N LEU A 51 8.20 7.08 -5.07
CA LEU A 51 7.77 6.07 -6.03
C LEU A 51 7.19 6.74 -7.30
N PRO A 52 8.03 7.37 -8.14
CA PRO A 52 7.58 8.10 -9.33
C PRO A 52 6.90 7.20 -10.36
N SER A 53 7.26 5.91 -10.41
CA SER A 53 6.68 4.90 -11.31
C SER A 53 5.22 4.56 -11.01
N LEU A 54 4.68 4.97 -9.85
CA LEU A 54 3.24 4.85 -9.56
C LEU A 54 2.34 5.65 -10.53
N VAL A 55 2.90 6.55 -11.33
CA VAL A 55 2.15 7.26 -12.39
C VAL A 55 1.57 6.30 -13.43
N ASP A 56 2.27 5.19 -13.70
CA ASP A 56 1.85 4.20 -14.69
C ASP A 56 0.86 3.18 -14.10
N HIS A 57 0.56 3.26 -12.80
CA HIS A 57 -0.42 2.38 -12.17
C HIS A 57 -1.86 2.78 -12.51
N HIS A 58 -2.60 1.83 -13.07
CA HIS A 58 -4.03 1.94 -13.35
C HIS A 58 -4.84 1.52 -12.09
N CYS A 59 -5.81 2.35 -11.68
CA CYS A 59 -6.84 1.96 -10.70
C CYS A 59 -8.12 1.53 -11.46
N SER A 60 -9.17 1.07 -10.76
CA SER A 60 -10.43 0.55 -11.35
C SER A 60 -11.15 1.38 -12.43
N PRO A 61 -10.84 2.66 -12.72
CA PRO A 61 -11.30 3.31 -13.96
C PRO A 61 -10.52 2.87 -15.23
N GLY A 62 -9.40 2.15 -15.12
CA GLY A 62 -8.56 1.71 -16.24
C GLY A 62 -7.66 2.79 -16.84
N CYS A 63 -7.75 4.05 -16.38
CA CYS A 63 -6.94 5.15 -16.88
C CYS A 63 -5.55 5.21 -16.22
N GLN A 64 -4.52 5.49 -17.02
CA GLN A 64 -3.17 5.79 -16.53
C GLN A 64 -3.23 6.99 -15.57
N GLY A 65 -2.49 6.93 -14.46
CA GLY A 65 -2.52 7.97 -13.42
C GLY A 65 -3.79 8.00 -12.54
N GLY A 66 -4.77 7.13 -12.79
CA GLY A 66 -6.02 7.09 -12.01
C GLY A 66 -5.82 6.78 -10.52
N PHE A 67 -4.74 6.08 -10.16
CA PHE A 67 -4.36 5.87 -8.77
C PHE A 67 -3.89 7.18 -8.11
N LEU A 68 -2.96 7.91 -8.73
CA LEU A 68 -2.45 9.18 -8.17
C LEU A 68 -3.54 10.23 -8.05
N GLN A 69 -4.48 10.28 -9.00
CA GLN A 69 -5.66 11.12 -8.90
C GLN A 69 -6.49 10.80 -7.63
N ARG A 70 -6.74 9.52 -7.35
CA ARG A 70 -7.46 9.09 -6.14
C ARG A 70 -6.71 9.43 -4.85
N VAL A 71 -5.37 9.35 -4.87
CA VAL A 71 -4.54 9.79 -3.73
C VAL A 71 -4.69 11.29 -3.51
N ARG A 72 -4.73 12.10 -4.57
CA ARG A 72 -4.92 13.55 -4.49
C ARG A 72 -6.33 13.94 -4.03
N GLU A 73 -7.36 13.29 -4.55
CA GLU A 73 -8.76 13.52 -4.15
C GLU A 73 -9.03 13.08 -2.71
N GLY A 74 -8.37 12.01 -2.27
CA GLY A 74 -8.51 11.44 -0.94
C GLY A 74 -8.96 9.99 -1.02
N THR A 75 -8.11 9.08 -0.58
CA THR A 75 -8.42 7.66 -0.45
C THR A 75 -7.95 7.12 0.91
N MET A 76 -8.35 5.90 1.24
CA MET A 76 -7.97 5.26 2.51
C MET A 76 -6.53 4.74 2.44
N MET A 77 -5.79 4.85 3.55
CA MET A 77 -4.38 4.45 3.60
C MET A 77 -4.17 2.96 3.27
N GLY A 78 -5.11 2.08 3.63
CA GLY A 78 -5.04 0.67 3.24
C GLY A 78 -4.98 0.45 1.72
N HIS A 79 -5.74 1.25 0.95
CA HIS A 79 -5.74 1.18 -0.51
C HIS A 79 -4.45 1.73 -1.11
N VAL A 80 -3.83 2.73 -0.49
CA VAL A 80 -2.50 3.21 -0.91
C VAL A 80 -1.45 2.13 -0.69
N ILE A 81 -1.45 1.49 0.48
CA ILE A 81 -0.50 0.44 0.85
C ILE A 81 -0.61 -0.76 -0.10
N GLU A 82 -1.82 -1.11 -0.53
CA GLU A 82 -2.05 -2.11 -1.57
C GLU A 82 -1.26 -1.80 -2.85
N HIS A 83 -1.46 -0.61 -3.42
CA HIS A 83 -0.81 -0.19 -4.65
C HIS A 83 0.71 -0.05 -4.49
N VAL A 84 1.17 0.51 -3.37
CA VAL A 84 2.61 0.60 -3.06
C VAL A 84 3.24 -0.79 -2.98
N ALA A 85 2.58 -1.76 -2.34
CA ALA A 85 3.13 -3.11 -2.23
C ALA A 85 3.12 -3.89 -3.56
N LEU A 86 2.17 -3.60 -4.45
CA LEU A 86 2.20 -4.12 -5.83
C LEU A 86 3.35 -3.49 -6.62
N GLU A 87 3.51 -2.17 -6.56
CA GLU A 87 4.58 -1.47 -7.28
C GLU A 87 5.98 -1.88 -6.82
N LEU A 88 6.19 -2.07 -5.52
CA LEU A 88 7.47 -2.58 -5.00
C LEU A 88 7.83 -3.95 -5.59
N GLN A 89 6.84 -4.80 -5.89
CA GLN A 89 7.06 -6.08 -6.57
C GLN A 89 7.33 -5.88 -8.07
N GLN A 90 6.60 -4.97 -8.73
CA GLN A 90 6.79 -4.60 -10.13
C GLN A 90 8.22 -4.11 -10.39
N MET A 91 8.70 -3.16 -9.59
CA MET A 91 10.06 -2.61 -9.67
C MET A 91 11.14 -3.68 -9.45
N ALA A 92 10.83 -4.72 -8.69
CA ALA A 92 11.70 -5.87 -8.47
C ALA A 92 11.57 -6.97 -9.56
N GLY A 93 10.89 -6.67 -10.67
CA GLY A 93 10.75 -7.57 -11.83
C GLY A 93 9.72 -8.69 -11.64
N MET A 94 8.80 -8.57 -10.68
CA MET A 94 7.75 -9.56 -10.44
C MET A 94 6.39 -9.03 -10.93
N PRO A 95 5.97 -9.36 -12.18
CA PRO A 95 4.67 -8.95 -12.70
C PRO A 95 3.49 -9.35 -11.81
N VAL A 96 2.91 -8.41 -11.08
CA VAL A 96 1.71 -8.56 -10.24
C VAL A 96 0.81 -7.34 -10.40
N GLY A 97 -0.49 -7.53 -10.27
CA GLY A 97 -1.42 -6.41 -10.44
C GLY A 97 -2.76 -6.56 -9.73
N PHE A 98 -3.05 -7.73 -9.16
CA PHE A 98 -4.27 -7.89 -8.39
C PHE A 98 -4.07 -7.42 -6.95
N GLY A 99 -4.91 -6.46 -6.53
CA GLY A 99 -5.04 -6.04 -5.16
C GLY A 99 -6.51 -5.90 -4.75
N ARG A 100 -6.76 -5.96 -3.44
CA ARG A 100 -8.07 -5.64 -2.88
C ARG A 100 -7.96 -5.17 -1.43
N THR A 101 -8.59 -4.04 -1.14
CA THR A 101 -8.71 -3.52 0.23
C THR A 101 -10.16 -3.49 0.66
N ARG A 102 -10.43 -4.02 1.85
CA ARG A 102 -11.76 -3.97 2.50
C ARG A 102 -11.63 -3.73 3.98
N GLU A 103 -12.47 -2.87 4.53
CA GLU A 103 -12.61 -2.74 5.99
C GLU A 103 -13.22 -4.02 6.56
N THR A 104 -12.86 -4.33 7.81
CA THR A 104 -13.44 -5.44 8.57
C THR A 104 -14.66 -4.97 9.37
N SER A 105 -15.24 -5.86 10.19
CA SER A 105 -16.24 -5.46 11.19
C SER A 105 -15.68 -4.53 12.25
N ASP A 106 -14.37 -4.61 12.50
CA ASP A 106 -13.66 -3.76 13.45
C ASP A 106 -13.28 -2.47 12.73
N ARG A 107 -13.90 -1.35 13.13
CA ARG A 107 -13.70 -0.04 12.51
C ARG A 107 -12.21 0.34 12.52
N GLY A 108 -11.72 0.87 11.42
CA GLY A 108 -10.31 1.26 11.25
C GLY A 108 -9.36 0.10 10.97
N THR A 109 -9.85 -1.15 11.03
CA THR A 109 -9.07 -2.34 10.65
C THR A 109 -9.46 -2.80 9.25
N TYR A 110 -8.44 -2.98 8.40
CA TYR A 110 -8.59 -3.34 7.00
C TYR A 110 -7.92 -4.68 6.69
N GLN A 111 -8.48 -5.39 5.72
CA GLN A 111 -7.81 -6.47 5.00
C GLN A 111 -7.27 -5.88 3.69
N VAL A 112 -5.96 -5.79 3.61
CA VAL A 112 -5.21 -5.39 2.42
C VAL A 112 -4.67 -6.66 1.77
N VAL A 113 -5.11 -6.91 0.54
CA VAL A 113 -4.79 -8.12 -0.21
C VAL A 113 -3.97 -7.75 -1.42
N ILE A 114 -2.85 -8.44 -1.62
CA ILE A 114 -1.99 -8.24 -2.79
C ILE A 114 -1.59 -9.59 -3.39
N GLU A 115 -1.51 -9.64 -4.71
CA GLU A 115 -0.93 -10.76 -5.44
C GLU A 115 0.58 -10.83 -5.22
N TYR A 116 1.12 -12.05 -5.29
CA TYR A 116 2.55 -12.28 -5.26
C TYR A 116 2.98 -13.35 -6.28
N GLN A 117 4.21 -13.23 -6.78
CA GLN A 117 4.88 -14.31 -7.49
C GLN A 117 5.77 -15.15 -6.56
N ASN A 118 6.65 -14.46 -5.82
CA ASN A 118 7.46 -15.03 -4.76
C ASN A 118 6.85 -14.66 -3.40
N GLU A 119 6.59 -15.67 -2.57
CA GLU A 119 5.89 -15.46 -1.30
C GLU A 119 6.67 -14.57 -0.33
N GLN A 120 7.98 -14.76 -0.23
CA GLN A 120 8.82 -13.96 0.66
C GLN A 120 8.85 -12.50 0.22
N ALA A 121 8.97 -12.27 -1.09
CA ALA A 121 8.94 -10.94 -1.67
C ALA A 121 7.59 -10.25 -1.45
N GLY A 122 6.46 -10.93 -1.68
CA GLY A 122 5.14 -10.38 -1.42
C GLY A 122 4.91 -10.02 0.04
N ARG A 123 5.34 -10.88 0.98
CA ARG A 123 5.27 -10.59 2.43
C ARG A 123 6.15 -9.40 2.81
N TYR A 124 7.33 -9.29 2.21
CA TYR A 124 8.21 -8.15 2.43
C TYR A 124 7.60 -6.87 1.87
N ALA A 125 7.07 -6.89 0.65
CA ALA A 125 6.44 -5.76 -0.02
C ALA A 125 5.25 -5.23 0.78
N ALA A 126 4.39 -6.10 1.32
CA ALA A 126 3.30 -5.70 2.20
C ALA A 126 3.80 -4.91 3.44
N ARG A 127 4.85 -5.40 4.11
CA ARG A 127 5.44 -4.72 5.28
C ARG A 127 6.16 -3.42 4.89
N ALA A 128 6.88 -3.43 3.78
CA ALA A 128 7.60 -2.28 3.25
C ALA A 128 6.63 -1.16 2.85
N GLY A 129 5.50 -1.50 2.22
CA GLY A 129 4.45 -0.55 1.89
C GLY A 129 3.89 0.15 3.12
N VAL A 130 3.59 -0.59 4.19
CA VAL A 130 3.16 0.01 5.47
C VAL A 130 4.22 0.97 6.02
N ARG A 131 5.49 0.55 6.07
CA ARG A 131 6.58 1.40 6.60
C ARG A 131 6.77 2.66 5.78
N LEU A 132 6.76 2.54 4.46
CA LEU A 132 6.93 3.66 3.53
C LEU A 132 5.78 4.66 3.68
N CYS A 133 4.53 4.20 3.62
CA CYS A 133 3.37 5.05 3.81
C CYS A 133 3.33 5.69 5.20
N GLN A 134 3.69 4.95 6.26
CA GLN A 134 3.78 5.50 7.61
C GLN A 134 4.82 6.61 7.69
N SER A 135 5.99 6.41 7.09
CA SER A 135 7.08 7.40 7.08
C SER A 135 6.69 8.67 6.32
N ILE A 136 5.99 8.53 5.18
CA ILE A 136 5.52 9.69 4.42
C ILE A 136 4.43 10.43 5.19
N ALA A 137 3.48 9.70 5.79
CA ALA A 137 2.39 10.29 6.55
C ALA A 137 2.88 11.01 7.83
N SER A 138 3.96 10.55 8.46
CA SER A 138 4.53 11.21 9.64
C SER A 138 5.36 12.45 9.31
N THR A 139 6.07 12.44 8.18
CA THR A 139 7.11 13.44 7.88
C THR A 139 6.69 14.43 6.80
N GLY A 140 5.67 14.14 5.99
CA GLY A 140 5.26 14.95 4.83
C GLY A 140 6.27 14.95 3.67
N ASN A 141 7.50 14.46 3.90
CA ASN A 141 8.55 14.23 2.91
C ASN A 141 9.61 13.28 3.51
N LEU A 142 10.12 12.32 2.75
CA LEU A 142 11.17 11.39 3.23
C LEU A 142 12.58 12.01 3.16
N LEU A 143 12.70 13.21 2.58
CA LEU A 143 13.96 13.95 2.42
C LEU A 143 14.40 14.73 3.66
N THR A 144 13.64 14.69 4.76
CA THR A 144 14.00 15.33 6.04
C THR A 144 14.21 14.29 7.15
N LEU A 145 14.91 13.20 6.86
CA LEU A 145 15.53 12.44 7.95
C LEU A 145 16.67 13.30 8.53
N PRO A 146 16.75 13.50 9.87
CA PRO A 146 17.91 14.11 10.48
C PRO A 146 19.14 13.26 10.14
N ASP A 147 20.18 13.93 9.65
CA ASP A 147 21.44 13.32 9.25
C ASP A 147 22.00 12.47 10.41
N VAL A 148 22.07 11.15 10.21
CA VAL A 148 22.62 10.19 11.20
C VAL A 148 24.16 10.21 11.19
N ARG A 149 24.76 11.35 10.81
CA ARG A 149 26.20 11.61 10.88
C ARG A 149 26.49 12.77 11.83
N SER A 150 26.16 12.59 13.10
CA SER A 150 26.84 13.31 14.18
C SER A 150 26.78 12.47 15.46
N SER A 151 27.75 11.56 15.58
CA SER A 151 28.24 11.01 16.85
C SER A 151 29.70 10.67 16.67
#